data_AF-A0A091C252-F1
#
_entry.id   AF-A0A091C252-F1
#
_cell.length_a   1.000
_cell.length_b   1.000
_cell.length_c   1.000
_cell.angle_alpha   90.00
_cell.angle_beta   90.00
_cell.angle_gamma   90.00
#
_symmetry.space_group_name_H-M   'P 1'
#
loop_
_entity.id
_entity.type
_entity.pdbx_description
1 polymer ?
#
loop_
_entity_poly.entity_id
_entity_poly.type
_entity_poly.pdbx_seq_one_letter_code
_entity_poly.pdbx_strand_id
1 'polypeptide(L)'
;MDNVLIAYVKTDQEDAQVIAKMDKQVNQYYNEIYSNTIKFMQDNPETVVSGADYLNVAQYLERIGDYVTNICKWIVYLATGKITELNSNRQLGELDELSE
;
A
#
# COMPACT_ATOMS: atom_id res chain seq x y z
N MET A 1 -3.31 2.92 -12.29
CA MET A 1 -1.94 3.30 -12.72
C MET A 1 -2.00 4.46 -13.71
N ASP A 2 -2.84 4.37 -14.75
CA ASP A 2 -3.01 5.43 -15.77
C ASP A 2 -3.37 6.81 -15.17
N ASN A 3 -4.22 6.84 -14.14
CA ASN A 3 -4.59 8.08 -13.47
C ASN A 3 -3.39 8.80 -12.81
N VAL A 4 -2.38 8.06 -12.35
CA VAL A 4 -1.16 8.65 -11.76
C VAL A 4 -0.30 9.30 -12.83
N LEU A 5 -0.17 8.67 -14.00
CA LEU A 5 0.53 9.27 -15.14
C LEU A 5 -0.19 10.54 -15.63
N ILE A 6 -1.52 10.53 -15.68
CA ILE A 6 -2.31 11.70 -16.07
C ILE A 6 -2.14 12.83 -15.06
N ALA A 7 -2.22 12.53 -13.76
CA ALA A 7 -1.99 13.51 -12.70
C ALA A 7 -0.57 14.08 -12.75
N TYR A 8 0.44 13.24 -13.06
CA TYR A 8 1.83 13.66 -13.20
C TYR A 8 2.03 14.65 -14.37
N VAL A 9 1.39 14.41 -15.51
CA VAL A 9 1.48 15.31 -16.68
C VAL A 9 0.74 16.63 -16.45
N LYS A 10 -0.33 16.63 -15.66
CA LYS A 10 -1.17 17.81 -15.42
C LYS A 10 -0.77 18.64 -14.19
N THR A 11 0.15 18.14 -13.37
CA THR A 11 0.52 18.78 -12.08
C THR A 11 -0.70 19.07 -11.20
N ASP A 12 -1.70 18.19 -11.26
CA ASP A 12 -2.96 18.38 -10.55
C ASP A 12 -2.86 17.85 -9.12
N GLN A 13 -2.76 18.77 -8.17
CA GLN A 13 -2.65 18.45 -6.74
C GLN A 13 -3.90 17.75 -6.20
N GLU A 14 -5.10 18.11 -6.67
CA GLU A 14 -6.35 17.55 -6.15
C GLU A 14 -6.47 16.08 -6.56
N ASP A 15 -6.17 15.77 -7.82
CA ASP A 15 -6.11 14.39 -8.32
C ASP A 15 -5.06 13.56 -7.57
N ALA A 16 -3.88 14.11 -7.31
CA ALA A 16 -2.83 13.42 -6.57
C ALA A 16 -3.27 13.06 -5.13
N GLN A 17 -4.03 13.93 -4.46
CA GLN A 17 -4.59 13.65 -3.13
C GLN A 17 -5.67 12.57 -3.17
N VAL A 18 -6.53 12.57 -4.18
CA VAL A 18 -7.57 11.54 -4.34
C VAL A 18 -6.92 10.18 -4.59
N ILE A 19 -5.94 10.11 -5.48
CA ILE A 19 -5.24 8.87 -5.81
C ILE A 19 -4.49 8.33 -4.59
N ALA A 20 -3.78 9.20 -3.84
CA ALA A 20 -3.11 8.78 -2.61
C ALA A 20 -4.11 8.15 -1.63
N LYS A 21 -5.32 8.69 -1.45
CA LYS A 21 -6.33 8.11 -0.55
C LYS A 21 -6.77 6.69 -0.92
N MET A 22 -6.63 6.29 -2.19
CA MET A 22 -6.96 4.93 -2.64
C MET A 22 -6.01 3.88 -2.04
N ASP A 23 -4.79 4.26 -1.70
CA ASP A 23 -3.81 3.38 -1.05
C ASP A 23 -4.32 2.80 0.27
N LYS A 24 -5.12 3.58 1.01
CA LYS A 24 -5.76 3.10 2.25
C LYS A 24 -6.61 1.85 2.01
N GLN A 25 -7.31 1.77 0.87
CA GLN A 25 -8.11 0.59 0.53
C GLN A 25 -7.22 -0.61 0.19
N VAL A 26 -6.08 -0.38 -0.49
CA VAL A 26 -5.10 -1.43 -0.79
C VAL A 26 -4.55 -2.03 0.50
N ASN A 27 -4.21 -1.20 1.49
CA ASN A 27 -3.74 -1.66 2.80
C ASN A 27 -4.80 -2.45 3.57
N GLN A 28 -6.06 -2.03 3.48
CA GLN A 28 -7.18 -2.79 4.06
C GLN A 28 -7.29 -4.18 3.44
N TYR A 29 -7.25 -4.28 2.11
CA TYR A 29 -7.28 -5.56 1.41
C TYR A 29 -6.07 -6.43 1.74
N TYR A 30 -4.87 -5.84 1.88
CA TYR A 30 -3.69 -6.58 2.32
C TYR A 30 -3.91 -7.23 3.69
N ASN A 31 -4.41 -6.49 4.67
CA ASN A 31 -4.68 -7.01 6.02
C ASN A 31 -5.74 -8.13 6.01
N GLU A 32 -6.81 -7.96 5.23
CA GLU A 32 -7.85 -8.99 5.07
C GLU A 32 -7.29 -10.27 4.43
N ILE A 33 -6.53 -10.13 3.34
CA ILE A 33 -5.88 -11.26 2.66
C ILE A 33 -4.90 -11.95 3.63
N TYR A 34 -4.13 -11.17 4.38
CA TYR A 34 -3.17 -11.69 5.36
C TYR A 34 -3.87 -12.56 6.40
N SER A 35 -4.86 -12.00 7.12
CA SER A 35 -5.57 -12.74 8.17
C SER A 35 -6.28 -13.99 7.64
N ASN A 36 -6.92 -13.90 6.48
CA ASN A 36 -7.61 -15.02 5.86
C ASN A 36 -6.64 -16.13 5.43
N THR A 37 -5.48 -15.76 4.87
CA THR A 37 -4.48 -16.72 4.40
C THR A 37 -3.79 -17.42 5.57
N ILE A 38 -3.46 -16.69 6.65
CA ILE A 38 -2.93 -17.30 7.89
C ILE A 38 -3.93 -18.32 8.45
N LYS A 39 -5.21 -17.94 8.56
CA LYS A 39 -6.25 -18.85 9.06
C LYS A 39 -6.38 -20.09 8.19
N PHE A 40 -6.36 -19.93 6.86
CA PHE A 40 -6.43 -21.05 5.94
C PHE A 40 -5.25 -22.03 6.07
N MET A 41 -4.04 -21.51 6.28
CA MET A 41 -2.85 -22.33 6.53
C MET A 41 -2.88 -23.04 7.89
N GLN A 42 -3.49 -22.42 8.91
CA GLN A 42 -3.70 -23.06 10.22
C GLN A 42 -4.67 -24.23 10.13
N ASP A 43 -5.76 -24.05 9.38
CA ASP A 43 -6.78 -25.08 9.18
C ASP A 43 -6.28 -26.23 8.26
N ASN A 44 -5.37 -25.93 7.31
CA ASN A 44 -4.86 -26.87 6.31
C ASN A 44 -3.32 -26.75 6.16
N PRO A 45 -2.51 -27.40 7.02
CA PRO A 45 -1.05 -27.24 7.06
C PRO A 45 -0.30 -27.57 5.76
N GLU A 46 -0.86 -28.40 4.89
CA GLU A 46 -0.32 -28.71 3.56
C GLU A 46 -0.32 -27.50 2.61
N THR A 47 -1.11 -26.46 2.93
CA THR A 47 -1.28 -25.27 2.09
C THR A 47 -0.25 -24.17 2.39
N VAL A 48 0.64 -24.37 3.37
CA VAL A 48 1.58 -23.35 3.85
C VAL A 48 2.43 -22.74 2.73
N VAL A 49 2.92 -23.57 1.80
CA VAL A 49 3.75 -23.08 0.69
C VAL A 49 2.94 -22.17 -0.24
N SER A 50 1.75 -22.60 -0.66
CA SER A 50 0.88 -21.79 -1.54
C SER A 50 0.33 -20.56 -0.83
N GLY A 51 0.06 -20.65 0.47
CA GLY A 51 -0.33 -19.50 1.28
C GLY A 51 0.79 -18.45 1.38
N ALA A 52 2.04 -18.87 1.54
CA ALA A 52 3.19 -17.97 1.51
C ALA A 52 3.33 -17.24 0.16
N ASP A 53 3.15 -17.95 -0.96
CA ASP A 53 3.13 -17.33 -2.29
C ASP A 53 2.00 -16.30 -2.44
N TYR A 54 0.82 -16.60 -1.89
CA TYR A 54 -0.32 -15.68 -1.91
C TYR A 54 -0.06 -14.41 -1.08
N LEU A 55 0.55 -14.55 0.11
CA LEU A 55 0.99 -13.43 0.93
C LEU A 55 2.02 -12.55 0.20
N ASN A 56 2.97 -13.16 -0.52
CA ASN A 56 3.95 -12.42 -1.33
C ASN A 56 3.26 -11.57 -2.41
N VAL A 57 2.26 -12.13 -3.12
CA VAL A 57 1.49 -11.37 -4.11
C VAL A 57 0.75 -10.21 -3.47
N ALA A 58 0.09 -10.42 -2.33
CA ALA A 58 -0.61 -9.36 -1.60
C ALA A 58 0.36 -8.24 -1.18
N GLN A 59 1.53 -8.59 -0.68
CA GLN A 59 2.58 -7.64 -0.33
C GLN A 59 3.08 -6.84 -1.56
N TYR A 60 3.23 -7.47 -2.72
CA TYR A 60 3.65 -6.76 -3.93
C TYR A 60 2.60 -5.74 -4.38
N LEU A 61 1.31 -6.05 -4.24
CA LEU A 61 0.23 -5.11 -4.56
C LEU A 61 0.22 -3.91 -3.61
N GLU A 62 0.44 -4.15 -2.31
CA GLU A 62 0.58 -3.08 -1.31
C GLU A 62 1.76 -2.16 -1.64
N ARG A 63 2.93 -2.72 -1.94
CA ARG A 63 4.11 -1.94 -2.34
C ARG A 63 3.87 -1.08 -3.58
N ILE A 64 3.09 -1.57 -4.54
CA ILE A 64 2.71 -0.79 -5.73
C ILE A 64 1.85 0.42 -5.33
N GLY A 65 0.90 0.25 -4.40
CA GLY A 65 0.12 1.35 -3.82
C GLY A 65 0.99 2.40 -3.14
N ASP A 66 1.96 1.95 -2.35
CA ASP A 66 2.95 2.78 -1.68
C ASP A 66 3.79 3.61 -2.69
N TYR A 67 4.25 2.97 -3.77
CA TYR A 67 4.97 3.67 -4.85
C TYR A 67 4.11 4.73 -5.53
N VAL A 68 2.84 4.42 -5.78
CA VAL A 68 1.87 5.38 -6.32
C VAL A 68 1.71 6.57 -5.38
N THR A 69 1.54 6.33 -4.08
CA THR A 69 1.46 7.39 -3.07
C THR A 69 2.71 8.27 -3.08
N ASN A 70 3.91 7.67 -3.18
CA ASN A 70 5.15 8.42 -3.26
C ASN A 70 5.23 9.32 -4.51
N ILE A 71 4.77 8.83 -5.67
CA ILE A 71 4.66 9.65 -6.89
C ILE A 71 3.69 10.82 -6.68
N CYS A 72 2.54 10.58 -6.04
CA CYS A 72 1.59 11.65 -5.70
C CYS A 72 2.23 12.72 -4.79
N LYS A 73 3.08 12.34 -3.82
CA LYS A 73 3.82 13.32 -2.98
C LYS A 73 4.72 14.21 -3.84
N TRP A 74 5.40 13.66 -4.84
CA TRP A 74 6.21 14.44 -5.78
C TRP A 74 5.38 15.39 -6.64
N ILE A 75 4.20 14.99 -7.10
CA ILE A 75 3.30 15.87 -7.87
C ILE A 75 2.88 17.08 -7.02
N VAL A 76 2.48 16.86 -5.77
CA VAL A 76 2.11 17.95 -4.85
C VAL A 76 3.31 18.85 -4.55
N TYR A 77 4.50 18.29 -4.40
CA TYR A 77 5.73 19.07 -4.24
C TYR A 77 6.00 19.95 -5.46
N LEU A 78 5.87 19.43 -6.68
CA LEU A 78 6.06 20.20 -7.91
C LEU A 78 5.04 21.35 -8.04
N ALA A 79 3.80 21.15 -7.60
CA ALA A 79 2.76 22.18 -7.61
C ALA A 79 2.99 23.29 -6.56
N THR A 80 3.44 22.91 -5.36
CA THR A 80 3.41 23.80 -4.17
C THR A 80 4.77 24.25 -3.66
N GLY A 81 5.85 23.58 -4.08
CA GLY A 81 7.19 23.71 -3.51
C GLY A 81 7.36 23.12 -2.10
N LYS A 82 6.34 22.40 -1.57
CA LYS A 82 6.34 21.86 -0.21
C LYS A 82 6.16 20.35 -0.19
N ILE A 83 7.00 19.67 0.59
CA ILE A 83 6.84 18.23 0.83
C ILE A 83 5.64 18.05 1.76
N THR A 84 4.63 17.31 1.30
CA THR A 84 3.40 17.04 2.05
C THR A 84 3.25 15.54 2.23
N GLU A 85 3.00 15.10 3.46
CA GLU A 85 2.65 13.71 3.74
C GLU A 85 1.19 13.46 3.33
N LEU A 86 1.00 12.65 2.30
CA LEU A 86 -0.32 12.36 1.75
C LEU A 86 -1.01 11.15 2.39
N ASN A 87 -0.23 10.26 3.02
CA ASN A 87 -0.71 9.14 3.84
C ASN A 87 0.33 8.81 4.92
N SER A 88 -0.09 8.80 6.17
CA SER A 88 0.72 8.37 7.33
C SER A 88 0.23 7.00 7.80
N ASN A 89 0.50 5.95 7.01
CA ASN A 89 -0.02 4.60 7.27
C ASN A 89 1.02 3.59 7.78
N ARG A 90 2.29 3.99 7.98
CA ARG A 90 3.25 3.11 8.66
C ARG A 90 2.99 3.11 10.17
N GLN A 91 2.05 2.28 10.62
CA GLN A 91 2.20 1.60 11.91
C GLN A 91 3.28 0.52 11.76
N LEU A 92 4.54 0.94 11.64
CA LEU A 92 5.70 0.06 11.75
C LEU A 92 6.06 -0.15 13.24
N GLY A 93 5.06 -0.51 14.05
CA GLY A 93 5.19 -0.52 15.52
C GLY A 93 4.90 -1.85 16.20
N GLU A 94 4.21 -2.80 15.57
CA GLU A 94 3.69 -3.98 16.31
C GLU A 94 4.36 -5.31 15.95
N LEU A 95 5.31 -5.33 15.01
CA LEU A 95 6.04 -6.56 14.64
C LEU A 95 7.44 -6.68 15.27
N ASP A 96 7.98 -5.60 15.83
CA ASP A 96 9.27 -5.64 16.53
C ASP A 96 9.12 -6.09 18.01
N GLU A 97 7.94 -5.88 18.63
CA GLU A 97 7.66 -6.27 20.02
C GLU A 97 7.38 -7.77 20.23
N LEU A 98 7.30 -8.56 19.15
CA LEU A 98 7.14 -10.03 19.23
C LEU A 98 8.48 -10.78 19.07
N SER A 99 9.59 -10.06 19.05
CA SER A 99 10.95 -10.61 18.90
C SER A 99 11.82 -10.53 20.16
N GLU A 100 11.27 -10.08 21.30
CA GLU A 100 11.91 -10.13 22.62
C GLU A 100 11.36 -11.25 23.52
#